data_AF-A0A0H4KNH3-F1
#
_entry.id   AF-A0A0H4KNH3-F1
#
_cell.length_a   1.000
_cell.length_b   1.000
_cell.length_c   1.000
_cell.angle_alpha   90.00
_cell.angle_beta   90.00
_cell.angle_gamma   90.00
#
_symmetry.space_group_name_H-M   'P 1'
#
loop_
_entity.id
_entity.type
_entity.pdbx_description
1 polymer ?
#
loop_
_entity_poly.entity_id
_entity_poly.type
_entity_poly.pdbx_seq_one_letter_code
_entity_poly.pdbx_strand_id
1 'polypeptide(L)' 'MLYPSIDTLMTKLDSKYTLVTVAAKRARSLQEYNDLMVENPVSDKFVGCALEEINAGVLHFEKSEN' A
#
# COMPACT_ATOMS: atom_id res chain seq x y z
N MET A 1 1.70 -5.09 -15.65
CA MET A 1 2.84 -5.49 -14.78
C MET A 1 2.57 -4.91 -13.40
N LEU A 2 2.96 -5.62 -12.32
CA LEU A 2 2.75 -5.12 -10.96
C LEU A 2 3.69 -3.92 -10.76
N TYR A 3 3.14 -2.74 -10.57
CA TYR A 3 3.86 -1.54 -10.17
C TYR A 3 3.29 -1.11 -8.82
N PRO A 4 4.13 -0.74 -7.84
CA PRO A 4 5.60 -0.79 -7.80
C PRO A 4 6.15 -2.23 -7.65
N SER A 5 7.49 -2.39 -7.75
CA SER A 5 8.15 -3.70 -7.57
C SER A 5 8.21 -4.09 -6.09
N ILE A 6 8.23 -5.41 -5.82
CA ILE A 6 8.30 -5.95 -4.46
C ILE A 6 9.57 -5.49 -3.74
N ASP A 7 10.71 -5.44 -4.44
CA ASP A 7 11.98 -5.04 -3.83
C ASP A 7 11.93 -3.61 -3.31
N THR A 8 11.33 -2.69 -4.08
CA THR A 8 11.14 -1.30 -3.63
C THR A 8 10.22 -1.23 -2.41
N LEU A 9 9.14 -2.01 -2.39
CA LEU A 9 8.22 -2.07 -1.25
C LEU A 9 8.88 -2.63 0.01
N MET A 10 9.80 -3.59 -0.13
CA MET A 10 10.57 -4.15 1.00
C MET A 10 11.61 -3.18 1.56
N THR A 11 11.91 -2.07 0.89
CA THR A 11 12.71 -0.98 1.49
C THR A 11 11.90 -0.12 2.45
N LYS A 12 10.56 -0.15 2.36
CA LYS A 12 9.63 0.62 3.20
C LYS A 12 9.05 -0.18 4.36
N LEU A 13 9.07 -1.51 4.24
CA LEU A 13 8.43 -2.46 5.15
C LEU A 13 9.36 -3.62 5.45
N ASP A 14 9.47 -3.98 6.71
CA ASP A 14 10.44 -4.99 7.16
C ASP A 14 10.08 -6.44 6.77
N SER A 15 8.84 -6.68 6.33
CA SER A 15 8.36 -8.04 6.05
C SER A 15 7.37 -8.10 4.90
N LYS A 16 7.51 -9.14 4.07
CA LYS A 16 6.55 -9.51 3.02
C LYS A 16 5.16 -9.73 3.58
N TYR A 17 5.04 -10.30 4.77
CA TYR A 17 3.75 -10.53 5.43
C TYR A 17 3.10 -9.21 5.82
N THR A 18 3.87 -8.30 6.43
CA THR A 18 3.39 -6.96 6.78
C THR A 18 2.95 -6.18 5.55
N LEU A 19 3.72 -6.25 4.45
CA LEU A 19 3.33 -5.63 3.18
C LEU A 19 1.98 -6.14 2.69
N VAL A 20 1.78 -7.47 2.65
CA VAL A 20 0.51 -8.06 2.18
C VAL A 20 -0.64 -7.64 3.08
N THR A 21 -0.46 -7.68 4.41
CA THR A 21 -1.52 -7.32 5.36
C THR A 21 -1.86 -5.82 5.30
N VAL A 22 -0.87 -4.94 5.24
CA VAL A 22 -1.06 -3.48 5.15
C VAL A 22 -1.72 -3.12 3.83
N ALA A 23 -1.23 -3.66 2.71
CA ALA A 23 -1.80 -3.41 1.39
C ALA A 23 -3.26 -3.90 1.31
N ALA A 24 -3.56 -5.09 1.84
CA ALA A 24 -4.93 -5.62 1.86
C ALA A 24 -5.87 -4.76 2.73
N LYS A 25 -5.41 -4.34 3.91
CA LYS A 25 -6.19 -3.47 4.80
C LYS A 25 -6.45 -2.12 4.14
N ARG A 26 -5.44 -1.51 3.54
CA ARG A 26 -5.58 -0.22 2.85
C ARG A 26 -6.46 -0.32 1.61
N ALA A 27 -6.32 -1.37 0.81
CA ALA A 27 -7.18 -1.60 -0.35
C ALA A 27 -8.67 -1.66 0.03
N ARG A 28 -9.00 -2.26 1.18
CA ARG A 28 -10.37 -2.27 1.70
C ARG A 28 -10.85 -0.88 2.10
N SER A 29 -10.01 -0.09 2.78
CA SER A 29 -10.33 1.31 3.07
C SER A 29 -10.54 2.12 1.80
N LEU A 30 -9.68 1.98 0.80
CA LEU A 30 -9.85 2.65 -0.50
C LEU A 30 -11.17 2.26 -1.18
N GLN A 31 -11.58 1.00 -1.06
CA GLN A 31 -12.86 0.54 -1.60
C GLN A 31 -14.06 1.15 -0.85
N GLU A 32 -13.94 1.40 0.45
CA GLU A 32 -15.02 1.95 1.28
C GLU A 32 -15.11 3.49 1.20
N TYR A 33 -13.97 4.18 1.20
CA TYR A 33 -13.89 5.64 1.33
C TYR A 33 -13.44 6.35 0.04
N ASN A 34 -12.88 5.61 -0.92
CA ASN A 34 -12.31 6.16 -2.16
C ASN A 34 -11.36 7.33 -1.92
N ASP A 35 -10.60 7.27 -0.81
CA ASP A 35 -9.74 8.32 -0.26
C ASP A 35 -8.29 8.15 -0.74
N LEU A 36 -8.11 7.96 -2.04
CA LEU A 36 -6.78 7.76 -2.61
C LEU A 36 -5.88 8.97 -2.39
N MET A 37 -4.69 8.75 -1.82
CA MET A 37 -3.73 9.81 -1.50
C MET A 37 -2.72 10.08 -2.62
N VAL A 38 -2.63 9.20 -3.62
CA VAL A 38 -1.73 9.34 -4.77
C VAL A 38 -2.50 9.90 -5.96
N GLU A 39 -1.96 10.96 -6.56
CA GLU A 39 -2.48 11.52 -7.81
C GLU A 39 -2.05 10.66 -9.00
N ASN A 40 -3.01 10.23 -9.82
CA ASN A 40 -2.80 9.38 -11.01
C ASN A 40 -2.13 8.03 -10.69
N PRO A 41 -2.83 7.10 -10.01
CA PRO A 41 -2.31 5.76 -9.80
C PRO A 41 -2.08 5.05 -11.14
N VAL A 42 -1.02 4.25 -11.21
CA VAL A 42 -0.74 3.40 -12.38
C VAL A 42 -1.71 2.21 -12.41
N SER A 43 -2.16 1.76 -11.23
CA SER A 43 -3.10 0.65 -11.10
C SER A 43 -4.54 1.14 -10.96
N ASP A 44 -5.46 0.53 -11.71
CA ASP A 44 -6.90 0.73 -11.51
C ASP A 44 -7.46 -0.07 -10.31
N LYS A 45 -6.67 -1.02 -9.78
CA LYS A 45 -7.10 -1.87 -8.66
C LYS A 45 -6.70 -1.24 -7.34
N PHE A 46 -7.61 -1.26 -6.36
CA PHE A 46 -7.34 -0.75 -5.01
C PHE A 46 -6.08 -1.34 -4.36
N VAL A 47 -5.76 -2.61 -4.63
CA VAL A 47 -4.53 -3.23 -4.13
C VAL A 47 -3.29 -2.58 -4.75
N GLY A 48 -3.29 -2.30 -6.05
CA GLY A 48 -2.17 -1.62 -6.69
C GLY A 48 -2.04 -0.17 -6.20
N CYS A 49 -3.17 0.54 -6.10
CA CYS A 49 -3.21 1.88 -5.49
C CYS A 49 -2.60 1.89 -4.09
N ALA A 50 -2.95 0.92 -3.24
CA ALA A 50 -2.40 0.80 -1.90
C ALA A 50 -0.89 0.55 -1.91
N LEU A 51 -0.38 -0.27 -2.84
CA LEU A 51 1.06 -0.49 -3.00
C LEU A 51 1.78 0.78 -3.46
N GLU A 52 1.15 1.57 -4.33
CA GLU A 52 1.67 2.86 -4.77
C GLU A 52 1.75 3.88 -3.63
N GLU A 53 0.72 3.95 -2.78
CA GLU A 53 0.73 4.79 -1.57
C GLU A 53 1.82 4.38 -0.57
N ILE A 54 2.01 3.07 -0.36
CA ILE A 54 3.08 2.54 0.49
C ILE A 54 4.45 2.96 -0.07
N ASN A 55 4.63 2.84 -1.38
CA ASN A 55 5.88 3.22 -2.05
C ASN A 55 6.14 4.73 -1.99
N ALA A 56 5.08 5.54 -2.16
CA ALA A 56 5.15 7.00 -2.02
C ALA A 56 5.45 7.44 -0.57
N GLY A 57 5.25 6.56 0.42
CA GLY A 57 5.50 6.85 1.83
C GLY A 57 4.48 7.83 2.43
N VAL A 58 3.31 7.98 1.80
CA VAL A 58 2.22 8.83 2.29
C VAL A 58 1.38 8.15 3.37
N LEU A 59 1.52 6.83 3.51
CA LEU A 59 0.84 6.04 4.54
C LEU A 59 1.70 5.92 5.79
N HIS A 60 1.16 6.42 6.89
CA HIS A 60 1.67 6.14 8.24
C HIS A 60 0.92 4.93 8.81
N PHE A 61 1.64 3.83 9.05
CA PHE A 61 1.10 2.68 9.77
C PHE A 61 1.90 2.52 11.06
N GLU A 62 1.19 2.43 12.18
CA GLU A 62 1.80 2.08 13.46
C GLU A 62 1.69 0.58 13.66
N LYS A 63 2.84 -0.07 13.86
CA LYS A 63 2.87 -1.45 14.31
C LYS A 63 2.45 -1.41 15.79
N SER A 64 1.22 -1.83 16.08
CA SER A 64 0.83 -2.06 17.47
C SER A 64 1.65 -3.25 17.98
N GLU A 65 2.79 -2.98 18.61
CA GLU A 65 3.50 -3.98 19.38
C GLU A 65 2.64 -4.30 20.60
N ASN A 66 2.27 -5.57 20.75
CA ASN A 66 1.53 -6.10 21.89
C ASN A 66 2.38 -7.17 22.57
#